data_AF-A0A966J2F6-F1
#
_entry.id   AF-A0A966J2F6-F1
#
_cell.length_a   1.000
_cell.length_b   1.000
_cell.length_c   1.000
_cell.angle_alpha   90.00
_cell.angle_beta   90.00
_cell.angle_gamma   90.00
#
_symmetry.space_group_name_H-M   'P 1'
#
loop_
_entity.id
_entity.type
_entity.pdbx_description
1 polymer ?
#
loop_
_entity_poly.entity_id
_entity_poly.type
_entity_poly.pdbx_seq_one_letter_code
_entity_poly.pdbx_strand_id
1 'polypeptide(L)'
;HKPKVKIKEEIVPMNLLLNKKIKKKDSHVEPKKWNRLIKDKNTLVLDSRKPFEYKVGTFKRSINPNVKNFRDFPQFLNKLDKAKPIAMFCTGGIRCEKASVYLEKKGFNNVYQLKGGILNYLKKIDEKDSLWKGECFVFDNRISLKHGLKIGTYSLCSGCRSPISIKDKKSKKYEEGVSCPNCFDKLSETQKNRFRMRQSQINRARELGKDHIFKKEFS
;
A
#
# COMPACT_ATOMS: atom_id res chain seq x y z
N HIS A 1 21.23 -6.78 3.07
CA HIS A 1 20.56 -6.62 1.76
C HIS A 1 21.62 -6.39 0.71
N LYS A 2 21.52 -6.99 -0.48
CA LYS A 2 22.33 -6.54 -1.63
C LYS A 2 21.61 -5.34 -2.28
N PRO A 3 22.32 -4.25 -2.64
CA PRO A 3 21.72 -3.16 -3.41
C PRO A 3 21.17 -3.71 -4.74
N LYS A 4 19.99 -3.25 -5.16
CA LYS A 4 19.37 -3.62 -6.44
C LYS A 4 19.01 -2.35 -7.19
N VAL A 5 19.65 -2.14 -8.34
CA VAL A 5 19.28 -1.08 -9.29
C VAL A 5 18.47 -1.71 -10.42
N LYS A 6 17.36 -1.08 -10.79
CA LYS A 6 16.53 -1.51 -11.92
C LYS A 6 16.32 -0.35 -12.86
N ILE A 7 16.80 -0.48 -14.10
CA ILE A 7 16.51 0.47 -15.17
C ILE A 7 15.10 0.15 -15.68
N LYS A 8 14.24 1.17 -15.71
CA LYS A 8 12.84 1.08 -16.14
C LYS A 8 12.49 2.35 -16.90
N GLU A 9 11.68 2.20 -17.94
CA GLU A 9 11.13 3.33 -18.70
C GLU A 9 10.28 4.24 -17.81
N GLU A 10 9.54 3.66 -16.87
CA GLU A 10 8.75 4.39 -15.87
C GLU A 10 9.11 3.93 -14.45
N ILE A 11 9.36 4.87 -13.54
CA ILE A 11 9.58 4.60 -12.10
C ILE A 11 8.37 3.86 -11.50
N VAL A 12 7.16 4.29 -11.86
CA VAL A 12 5.89 3.64 -11.49
C VAL A 12 5.03 3.55 -12.75
N PRO A 13 4.87 2.37 -13.38
CA PRO A 13 4.21 2.26 -14.68
C PRO A 13 2.72 2.61 -14.58
N MET A 14 2.32 3.67 -15.28
CA MET A 14 0.91 4.01 -15.49
C MET A 14 0.52 3.99 -16.98
N ASN A 15 1.45 3.55 -17.85
CA ASN A 15 1.30 3.52 -19.30
C ASN A 15 0.91 4.89 -19.87
N LEU A 16 1.55 5.95 -19.35
CA LEU A 16 1.36 7.30 -19.84
C LEU A 16 2.65 7.84 -20.44
N LEU A 17 2.60 8.16 -21.73
CA LEU A 17 3.56 9.05 -22.36
C LEU A 17 3.30 10.48 -21.87
N LEU A 18 3.93 10.84 -20.75
CA LEU A 18 3.84 12.17 -20.19
C LEU A 18 4.82 13.11 -20.90
N ASN A 19 4.36 13.80 -21.95
CA ASN A 19 5.13 14.88 -22.56
C ASN A 19 5.41 16.00 -21.54
N LYS A 20 6.67 16.47 -21.49
CA LYS A 20 7.24 17.41 -20.50
C LYS A 20 6.53 18.78 -20.35
N LYS A 21 5.53 19.11 -21.18
CA LYS A 21 4.98 20.47 -21.33
C LYS A 21 3.85 20.85 -20.37
N ILE A 22 3.48 20.03 -19.39
CA ILE A 22 2.39 20.40 -18.46
C ILE A 22 2.94 21.31 -17.37
N LYS A 23 2.47 22.56 -17.34
CA LYS A 23 2.55 23.42 -16.15
C LYS A 23 1.75 22.73 -15.04
N LYS A 24 2.43 22.11 -14.09
CA LYS A 24 1.79 21.51 -12.91
C LYS A 24 1.09 22.61 -12.11
N LYS A 25 -0.22 22.46 -11.90
CA LYS A 25 -0.91 23.20 -10.85
C LYS A 25 -0.43 22.67 -9.51
N ASP A 26 -0.19 23.55 -8.53
CA ASP A 26 0.10 23.10 -7.17
C ASP A 26 -1.16 22.47 -6.56
N SER A 27 -1.22 21.14 -6.63
CA SER A 27 -2.31 20.30 -6.11
C SER A 27 -1.97 19.70 -4.74
N HIS A 28 -0.82 20.06 -4.15
CA HIS A 28 -0.34 19.44 -2.92
C HIS A 28 -1.04 20.02 -1.70
N VAL A 29 -1.62 19.12 -0.89
CA VAL A 29 -2.26 19.47 0.37
C VAL A 29 -1.40 18.98 1.53
N GLU A 30 -0.97 19.91 2.37
CA GLU A 30 -0.23 19.60 3.60
C GLU A 30 -1.06 18.72 4.56
N PRO A 31 -0.44 17.79 5.30
CA PRO A 31 -1.15 16.92 6.24
C PRO A 31 -2.09 17.65 7.21
N LYS A 32 -1.69 18.84 7.70
CA LYS A 32 -2.52 19.66 8.62
C LYS A 32 -3.82 20.14 7.98
N LYS A 33 -3.82 20.37 6.66
CA LYS A 33 -5.01 20.78 5.88
C LYS A 33 -5.77 19.59 5.30
N TRP A 34 -5.13 18.43 5.17
CA TRP A 34 -5.69 17.21 4.59
C TRP A 34 -6.99 16.77 5.25
N ASN A 35 -7.01 16.73 6.59
CA ASN A 35 -8.18 16.28 7.34
C ASN A 35 -9.44 17.11 7.03
N ARG A 36 -9.28 18.42 6.84
CA ARG A 36 -10.40 19.30 6.49
C ARG A 36 -10.96 18.95 5.11
N LEU A 37 -10.08 18.74 4.13
CA LEU A 37 -10.46 18.36 2.77
C LEU A 37 -11.22 17.03 2.75
N ILE A 38 -10.72 16.00 3.41
CA ILE A 38 -11.33 14.66 3.37
C ILE A 38 -12.55 14.51 4.30
N LYS A 39 -12.80 15.48 5.20
CA LYS A 39 -14.04 15.53 6.00
C LYS A 39 -15.22 16.02 5.18
N ASP A 40 -15.00 16.83 4.15
CA ASP A 40 -16.05 17.29 3.25
C ASP A 40 -16.74 16.11 2.57
N LYS A 41 -18.08 16.08 2.62
CA LYS A 41 -18.91 15.02 2.03
C LYS A 41 -18.87 15.04 0.51
N ASN A 42 -18.63 16.20 -0.09
CA ASN A 42 -18.58 16.39 -1.55
C ASN A 42 -17.24 16.00 -2.17
N THR A 43 -16.18 15.89 -1.35
CA THR A 43 -14.86 15.49 -1.81
C THR A 43 -14.77 13.96 -1.93
N LEU A 44 -14.40 13.50 -3.12
CA LEU A 44 -14.06 12.11 -3.39
C LEU A 44 -12.66 11.80 -2.83
N VAL A 45 -12.58 10.92 -1.85
CA VAL A 45 -11.31 10.52 -1.25
C VAL A 45 -10.84 9.21 -1.89
N LEU A 46 -9.75 9.26 -2.65
CA LEU A 46 -9.30 8.14 -3.49
C LEU A 46 -7.97 7.56 -3.01
N ASP A 47 -8.01 6.29 -2.64
CA ASP A 47 -6.82 5.50 -2.33
C ASP A 47 -6.23 4.93 -3.62
N SER A 48 -5.12 5.50 -4.08
CA SER A 48 -4.44 5.09 -5.31
C SER A 48 -3.57 3.84 -5.15
N ARG A 49 -3.67 3.14 -4.01
CA ARG A 49 -2.87 1.96 -3.70
C ARG A 49 -3.49 0.66 -4.19
N LYS A 50 -2.73 -0.43 -4.09
CA LYS A 50 -3.23 -1.78 -4.42
C LYS A 50 -4.24 -2.24 -3.35
N PRO A 51 -5.15 -3.19 -3.68
CA PRO A 51 -6.20 -3.64 -2.77
C PRO A 51 -5.67 -4.19 -1.43
N PHE A 52 -4.53 -4.88 -1.45
CA PHE A 52 -3.94 -5.40 -0.22
C PHE A 52 -3.40 -4.27 0.67
N GLU A 53 -2.90 -3.17 0.11
CA GLU A 53 -2.42 -2.00 0.89
C GLU A 53 -3.61 -1.30 1.57
N TYR A 54 -4.75 -1.21 0.88
CA TYR A 54 -6.01 -0.67 1.40
C TYR A 54 -6.54 -1.50 2.58
N LYS A 55 -6.46 -2.83 2.50
CA LYS A 55 -6.90 -3.75 3.57
C LYS A 55 -6.09 -3.60 4.87
N VAL A 56 -4.80 -3.26 4.78
CA VAL A 56 -3.93 -3.07 5.96
C VAL A 56 -4.34 -1.81 6.73
N GLY A 57 -4.77 -0.78 6.01
CA GLY A 57 -5.25 0.47 6.59
C GLY A 57 -5.49 1.50 5.51
N THR A 58 -6.35 2.48 5.76
CA THR A 58 -6.73 3.53 4.82
C THR A 58 -7.36 4.74 5.52
N PHE A 59 -7.60 5.84 4.81
CA PHE A 59 -8.33 6.98 5.35
C PHE A 59 -9.83 6.70 5.43
N LYS A 60 -10.49 7.20 6.49
CA LYS A 60 -11.95 7.14 6.63
C LYS A 60 -12.64 7.70 5.37
N ARG A 61 -13.72 7.04 4.92
CA ARG A 61 -14.50 7.38 3.69
C ARG A 61 -13.74 7.25 2.37
N SER A 62 -12.48 6.82 2.37
CA SER A 62 -11.77 6.63 1.12
C SER A 62 -12.30 5.42 0.34
N ILE A 63 -12.24 5.52 -0.98
CA ILE A 63 -12.52 4.42 -1.88
C ILE A 63 -11.23 3.88 -2.45
N ASN A 64 -11.12 2.56 -2.59
CA ASN A 64 -10.10 1.92 -3.38
C ASN A 64 -10.75 1.30 -4.62
N PRO A 65 -10.28 1.60 -5.84
CA PRO A 65 -10.93 1.11 -7.07
C PRO A 65 -10.68 -0.38 -7.34
N ASN A 66 -10.12 -1.10 -6.38
CA ASN A 66 -9.77 -2.52 -6.46
C ASN A 66 -8.86 -2.87 -7.66
N VAL A 67 -8.00 -1.94 -8.06
CA VAL A 67 -7.12 -2.08 -9.23
C VAL A 67 -5.85 -2.84 -8.86
N LYS A 68 -5.63 -4.01 -9.49
CA LYS A 68 -4.45 -4.86 -9.21
C LYS A 68 -3.15 -4.25 -9.72
N ASN A 69 -3.14 -3.60 -10.89
CA ASN A 69 -1.96 -2.98 -11.47
C ASN A 69 -2.20 -1.49 -11.70
N PHE A 70 -1.25 -0.65 -11.29
CA PHE A 70 -1.40 0.79 -11.40
C PHE A 70 -1.57 1.29 -12.85
N ARG A 71 -1.10 0.53 -13.84
CA ARG A 71 -1.35 0.77 -15.27
C ARG A 71 -2.84 0.75 -15.67
N ASP A 72 -3.69 0.08 -14.90
CA ASP A 72 -5.13 -0.01 -15.15
C ASP A 72 -5.90 1.11 -14.43
N PHE A 73 -5.23 1.88 -13.56
CA PHE A 73 -5.82 2.97 -12.79
C PHE A 73 -6.47 4.06 -13.66
N PRO A 74 -5.91 4.45 -14.83
CA PRO A 74 -6.58 5.36 -15.77
C PRO A 74 -8.01 4.95 -16.18
N GLN A 75 -8.28 3.64 -16.30
CA GLN A 75 -9.62 3.16 -16.67
C GLN A 75 -10.67 3.50 -15.61
N PHE A 76 -10.28 3.50 -14.34
CA PHE A 76 -11.13 3.94 -13.24
C PHE A 76 -11.29 5.46 -13.25
N LEU A 77 -10.18 6.21 -13.41
CA LEU A 77 -10.18 7.67 -13.40
C LEU A 77 -11.08 8.28 -14.49
N ASN A 78 -11.18 7.65 -15.66
CA ASN A 78 -12.04 8.12 -16.75
C ASN A 78 -13.55 8.07 -16.44
N LYS A 79 -13.96 7.33 -15.40
CA LYS A 79 -15.37 7.21 -14.98
C LYS A 79 -15.76 8.25 -13.94
N LEU A 80 -14.82 9.08 -13.48
CA LEU A 80 -15.06 10.06 -12.43
C LEU A 80 -15.74 11.32 -12.97
N ASP A 81 -16.56 11.92 -12.12
CA ASP A 81 -17.19 13.21 -12.36
C ASP A 81 -16.15 14.35 -12.23
N LYS A 82 -15.98 15.13 -13.29
CA LYS A 82 -15.00 16.25 -13.36
C LYS A 82 -15.37 17.42 -12.46
N ALA A 83 -16.64 17.58 -12.12
CA ALA A 83 -17.10 18.66 -11.26
C ALA A 83 -16.73 18.44 -9.79
N LYS A 84 -16.61 17.17 -9.37
CA LYS A 84 -16.34 16.80 -7.98
C LYS A 84 -14.87 17.01 -7.60
N PRO A 85 -14.58 17.57 -6.41
CA PRO A 85 -13.23 17.56 -5.85
C PRO A 85 -12.72 16.14 -5.63
N ILE A 86 -11.48 15.87 -6.02
CA ILE A 86 -10.81 14.57 -5.84
C ILE A 86 -9.59 14.76 -4.96
N ALA A 87 -9.56 14.09 -3.81
CA ALA A 87 -8.43 14.04 -2.89
C ALA A 87 -7.76 12.67 -2.94
N MET A 88 -6.56 12.59 -3.51
CA MET A 88 -5.82 11.34 -3.69
C MET A 88 -4.67 11.19 -2.71
N PHE A 89 -4.40 9.94 -2.32
CA PHE A 89 -3.23 9.61 -1.53
C PHE A 89 -2.64 8.24 -1.91
N CYS A 90 -1.38 8.05 -1.57
CA CYS A 90 -0.69 6.77 -1.54
C CYS A 90 0.41 6.82 -0.46
N THR A 91 1.22 5.76 -0.34
CA THR A 91 2.26 5.65 0.69
C THR A 91 3.19 6.86 0.74
N GLY A 92 3.81 7.23 -0.39
CA GLY A 92 4.81 8.31 -0.46
C GLY A 92 4.56 9.39 -1.51
N GLY A 93 3.38 9.41 -2.16
CA GLY A 93 2.97 10.46 -3.12
C GLY A 93 3.18 10.13 -4.60
N ILE A 94 4.15 9.30 -4.99
CA ILE A 94 4.53 9.10 -6.41
C ILE A 94 3.39 8.62 -7.34
N ARG A 95 2.46 7.78 -6.85
CA ARG A 95 1.29 7.36 -7.64
C ARG A 95 0.32 8.52 -7.86
N CYS A 96 0.14 9.36 -6.84
CA CYS A 96 -0.70 10.54 -6.93
C CYS A 96 -0.13 11.57 -7.90
N GLU A 97 1.19 11.73 -7.96
CA GLU A 97 1.83 12.62 -8.94
C GLU A 97 1.44 12.24 -10.38
N LYS A 98 1.50 10.95 -10.71
CA LYS A 98 1.11 10.47 -12.04
C LYS A 98 -0.39 10.62 -12.28
N ALA A 99 -1.20 10.26 -11.30
CA ALA A 99 -2.66 10.35 -11.40
C ALA A 99 -3.14 11.82 -11.52
N SER A 100 -2.51 12.78 -10.84
CA SER A 100 -2.85 14.20 -10.91
C SER A 100 -2.62 14.73 -12.32
N VAL A 101 -1.44 14.47 -12.88
CA VAL A 101 -1.09 14.87 -14.26
C VAL A 101 -2.05 14.26 -15.28
N TYR A 102 -2.50 13.02 -15.06
CA TYR A 102 -3.50 12.38 -15.92
C TYR A 102 -4.87 13.06 -15.85
N LEU A 103 -5.37 13.32 -14.65
CA LEU A 103 -6.66 13.96 -14.44
C LEU A 103 -6.66 15.40 -14.96
N GLU A 104 -5.58 16.15 -14.73
CA GLU A 104 -5.40 17.51 -15.28
C GLU A 104 -5.48 17.51 -16.81
N LYS A 105 -4.80 16.57 -17.49
CA LYS A 105 -4.92 16.38 -18.95
C LYS A 105 -6.34 16.06 -19.42
N LYS A 106 -7.13 15.42 -18.58
CA LYS A 106 -8.54 15.09 -18.87
C LYS A 106 -9.50 16.26 -18.55
N GLY A 107 -8.98 17.40 -18.10
CA GLY A 107 -9.75 18.60 -17.80
C GLY A 107 -10.35 18.62 -16.40
N PHE A 108 -9.82 17.85 -15.45
CA PHE A 108 -10.21 17.96 -14.05
C PHE A 108 -9.51 19.17 -13.41
N ASN A 109 -10.29 20.07 -12.82
CA ASN A 109 -9.77 21.32 -12.22
C ASN A 109 -9.53 21.23 -10.70
N ASN A 110 -10.22 20.30 -10.03
CA ASN A 110 -10.29 20.16 -8.58
C ASN A 110 -9.60 18.87 -8.10
N VAL A 111 -8.34 18.69 -8.48
CA VAL A 111 -7.52 17.53 -8.11
C VAL A 111 -6.55 17.92 -7.02
N TYR A 112 -6.52 17.15 -5.94
CA TYR A 112 -5.69 17.38 -4.77
C TYR A 112 -4.95 16.09 -4.40
N GLN A 113 -3.71 16.22 -3.93
CA GLN A 113 -2.91 15.09 -3.48
C GLN A 113 -2.24 15.36 -2.13
N LEU A 114 -2.21 14.34 -1.27
CA LEU A 114 -1.55 14.43 0.03
C LEU A 114 -0.03 14.59 -0.13
N LYS A 115 0.49 15.75 0.29
CA LYS A 115 1.92 16.04 0.19
C LYS A 115 2.74 15.05 1.01
N GLY A 116 3.66 14.35 0.35
CA GLY A 116 4.51 13.31 0.98
C GLY A 116 3.76 12.03 1.35
N GLY A 117 2.50 11.88 0.94
CA GLY A 117 1.69 10.67 1.15
C GLY A 117 1.38 10.36 2.61
N ILE A 118 0.94 9.12 2.84
CA ILE A 118 0.54 8.60 4.15
C ILE A 118 1.70 8.70 5.15
N LEU A 119 2.94 8.43 4.72
CA LEU A 119 4.09 8.47 5.63
C LEU A 119 4.31 9.86 6.22
N ASN A 120 4.21 10.91 5.40
CA ASN A 120 4.32 12.28 5.90
C ASN A 120 3.15 12.65 6.82
N TYR A 121 1.94 12.14 6.53
CA TYR A 121 0.78 12.34 7.39
C TYR A 121 0.95 11.67 8.76
N LEU A 122 1.33 10.39 8.81
CA LEU A 122 1.53 9.64 10.05
C LEU A 122 2.69 10.20 10.91
N LYS A 123 3.62 10.93 10.28
CA LYS A 123 4.70 11.65 10.98
C LYS A 123 4.23 12.97 11.59
N LYS A 124 3.34 13.70 10.92
CA LYS A 124 3.00 15.10 11.28
C LYS A 124 1.70 15.26 12.06
N ILE A 125 0.79 14.29 12.01
CA ILE A 125 -0.53 14.39 12.62
C ILE A 125 -0.61 13.43 13.81
N ASP A 126 -1.04 13.97 14.94
CA ASP A 126 -1.27 13.18 16.16
C ASP A 126 -2.38 12.15 15.95
N GLU A 127 -2.22 10.99 16.58
CA GLU A 127 -3.16 9.87 16.43
C GLU A 127 -4.59 10.24 16.83
N LYS A 128 -4.75 11.09 17.86
CA LYS A 128 -6.04 11.60 18.34
C LYS A 128 -6.81 12.39 17.28
N ASP A 129 -6.10 13.09 16.40
CA ASP A 129 -6.67 13.95 15.36
C ASP A 129 -6.71 13.25 13.99
N SER A 130 -6.25 12.00 13.94
CA SER A 130 -6.05 11.26 12.71
C SER A 130 -7.34 10.69 12.15
N LEU A 131 -7.49 10.80 10.82
CA LEU A 131 -8.53 10.11 10.05
C LEU A 131 -8.04 8.81 9.40
N TRP A 132 -6.76 8.48 9.58
CA TRP A 132 -6.19 7.20 9.18
C TRP A 132 -6.70 6.06 10.08
N LYS A 133 -7.03 4.91 9.50
CA LYS A 133 -7.46 3.70 10.19
C LYS A 133 -6.58 2.52 9.79
N GLY A 134 -6.14 1.72 10.76
CA GLY A 134 -5.23 0.60 10.54
C GLY A 134 -3.76 1.04 10.41
N GLU A 135 -2.97 0.30 9.63
CA GLU A 135 -1.54 0.55 9.47
C GLU A 135 -1.18 0.85 8.01
N CYS A 136 -0.07 1.52 7.76
CA CYS A 136 0.40 1.84 6.41
C CYS A 136 1.37 0.77 5.90
N PHE A 137 0.95 -0.03 4.92
CA PHE A 137 1.84 -0.98 4.25
C PHE A 137 3.05 -0.29 3.61
N VAL A 138 4.25 -0.87 3.78
CA VAL A 138 5.50 -0.43 3.18
C VAL A 138 6.22 -1.60 2.48
N PHE A 139 6.96 -1.30 1.42
CA PHE A 139 7.59 -2.30 0.54
C PHE A 139 9.01 -2.67 0.98
N ASP A 140 9.22 -2.79 2.29
CA ASP A 140 10.47 -3.21 2.91
C ASP A 140 10.19 -4.13 4.10
N ASN A 141 11.23 -4.57 4.81
CA ASN A 141 11.12 -5.58 5.87
C ASN A 141 10.22 -5.16 7.04
N ARG A 142 9.92 -3.86 7.19
CA ARG A 142 9.02 -3.39 8.25
C ARG A 142 7.57 -3.80 8.02
N ILE A 143 7.20 -4.13 6.78
CA ILE A 143 5.87 -4.56 6.31
C ILE A 143 4.78 -3.49 6.45
N SER A 144 4.63 -2.89 7.63
CA SER A 144 3.68 -1.83 7.91
C SER A 144 4.23 -0.84 8.94
N LEU A 145 3.66 0.37 8.94
CA LEU A 145 3.98 1.45 9.88
C LEU A 145 2.71 2.01 10.51
N LYS A 146 2.80 2.36 11.80
CA LYS A 146 1.78 3.06 12.58
C LYS A 146 2.07 4.57 12.64
N HIS A 147 1.23 5.31 13.36
CA HIS A 147 1.50 6.69 13.76
C HIS A 147 2.88 6.86 14.39
N GLY A 148 3.51 8.00 14.13
CA GLY A 148 4.91 8.25 14.49
C GLY A 148 5.93 7.42 13.70
N LEU A 149 5.50 6.77 12.60
CA LEU A 149 6.34 5.88 11.78
C LEU A 149 6.94 4.70 12.56
N LYS A 150 6.26 4.27 13.64
CA LYS A 150 6.63 3.09 14.41
C LYS A 150 6.34 1.82 13.60
N ILE A 151 7.15 0.78 13.78
CA ILE A 151 6.93 -0.51 13.14
C ILE A 151 5.55 -1.06 13.52
N GLY A 152 4.84 -1.55 12.53
CA GLY A 152 3.50 -2.09 12.66
C GLY A 152 3.46 -3.53 13.19
N THR A 153 2.27 -4.11 13.16
CA THR A 153 2.00 -5.47 13.66
C THR A 153 1.79 -6.50 12.56
N TYR A 154 1.73 -6.07 11.30
CA TYR A 154 1.57 -6.99 10.19
C TYR A 154 2.87 -7.72 9.89
N SER A 155 2.75 -8.97 9.51
CA SER A 155 3.82 -9.76 8.90
C SER A 155 3.39 -10.22 7.50
N LEU A 156 4.31 -10.77 6.71
CA LEU A 156 3.94 -11.38 5.43
C LEU A 156 3.66 -12.87 5.61
N CYS A 157 2.60 -13.38 4.99
CA CYS A 157 2.36 -14.81 4.89
C CYS A 157 3.45 -15.47 4.05
N SER A 158 4.06 -16.54 4.55
CA SER A 158 5.16 -17.19 3.85
C SER A 158 4.74 -17.99 2.61
N GLY A 159 3.46 -18.33 2.49
CA GLY A 159 2.90 -19.00 1.32
C GLY A 159 2.53 -18.05 0.18
N CYS A 160 1.81 -16.97 0.48
CA CYS A 160 1.25 -16.07 -0.54
C CYS A 160 1.77 -14.63 -0.53
N ARG A 161 2.71 -14.29 0.38
CA ARG A 161 3.30 -12.95 0.54
C ARG A 161 2.28 -11.83 0.78
N SER A 162 1.05 -12.16 1.16
CA SER A 162 0.05 -11.18 1.57
C SER A 162 0.31 -10.72 3.00
N PRO A 163 0.07 -9.43 3.33
CA PRO A 163 0.14 -8.97 4.71
C PRO A 163 -0.92 -9.68 5.55
N ILE A 164 -0.53 -10.12 6.75
CA ILE A 164 -1.38 -10.80 7.73
C ILE A 164 -1.34 -10.07 9.07
N SER A 165 -2.51 -9.82 9.62
CA SER A 165 -2.68 -9.20 10.95
C SER A 165 -2.57 -10.23 12.07
N ILE A 166 -2.48 -9.77 13.32
CA ILE A 166 -2.58 -10.63 14.51
C ILE A 166 -3.91 -11.39 14.53
N LYS A 167 -5.00 -10.78 14.04
CA LYS A 167 -6.31 -11.44 13.95
C LYS A 167 -6.29 -12.59 12.94
N ASP A 168 -5.64 -12.40 11.80
CA ASP A 168 -5.52 -13.45 10.78
C ASP A 168 -4.74 -14.66 11.30
N LYS A 169 -3.74 -14.43 12.15
CA LYS A 169 -2.95 -15.49 12.81
C LYS A 169 -3.75 -16.35 13.78
N LYS A 170 -4.90 -15.88 14.27
CA LYS A 170 -5.80 -16.66 15.14
C LYS A 170 -6.74 -17.59 14.38
N SER A 171 -6.74 -17.54 13.05
CA SER A 171 -7.60 -18.40 12.23
C SER A 171 -7.09 -19.84 12.21
N LYS A 172 -8.00 -20.82 12.17
CA LYS A 172 -7.68 -22.23 11.88
C LYS A 172 -6.99 -22.43 10.53
N LYS A 173 -7.13 -21.46 9.61
CA LYS A 173 -6.49 -21.45 8.29
C LYS A 173 -5.08 -20.84 8.31
N TYR A 174 -4.58 -20.46 9.48
CA TYR A 174 -3.22 -19.97 9.64
C TYR A 174 -2.30 -21.10 10.10
N GLU A 175 -1.20 -21.26 9.39
CA GLU A 175 -0.12 -22.16 9.76
C GLU A 175 1.19 -21.40 9.50
N GLU A 176 1.98 -21.18 10.55
CA GLU A 176 3.21 -20.39 10.48
C GLU A 176 4.13 -20.95 9.39
N GLY A 177 4.67 -20.07 8.53
CA GLY A 177 5.55 -20.49 7.45
C GLY A 177 4.87 -21.12 6.22
N VAL A 178 3.58 -21.43 6.31
CA VAL A 178 2.86 -22.27 5.35
C VAL A 178 1.71 -21.51 4.71
N SER A 179 0.72 -21.11 5.50
CA SER A 179 -0.54 -20.61 4.96
C SER A 179 -1.20 -19.57 5.85
N CYS A 180 -2.19 -18.88 5.29
CA CYS A 180 -3.03 -17.92 5.99
C CYS A 180 -4.45 -17.98 5.41
N PRO A 181 -5.44 -17.29 6.01
CA PRO A 181 -6.82 -17.27 5.51
C PRO A 181 -6.97 -16.89 4.04
N ASN A 182 -6.05 -16.12 3.46
CA ASN A 182 -6.10 -15.68 2.07
C ASN A 182 -5.69 -16.75 1.05
N CYS A 183 -4.94 -17.78 1.48
CA CYS A 183 -4.33 -18.77 0.58
C CYS A 183 -4.52 -20.22 1.01
N PHE A 184 -4.99 -20.51 2.22
CA PHE A 184 -5.14 -21.88 2.73
C PHE A 184 -5.90 -22.79 1.76
N ASP A 185 -7.03 -22.32 1.23
CA ASP A 185 -7.87 -23.08 0.29
C ASP A 185 -7.35 -23.07 -1.16
N LYS A 186 -6.33 -22.25 -1.46
CA LYS A 186 -5.73 -22.11 -2.80
C LYS A 186 -4.44 -22.90 -2.96
N LEU A 187 -3.90 -23.41 -1.85
CA LEU A 187 -2.65 -24.15 -1.83
C LEU A 187 -2.93 -25.65 -1.89
N SER A 188 -2.24 -26.35 -2.79
CA SER A 188 -2.25 -27.81 -2.82
C SER A 188 -1.53 -28.40 -1.60
N GLU A 189 -1.81 -29.65 -1.27
CA GLU A 189 -1.13 -30.32 -0.16
C GLU A 189 0.38 -30.45 -0.41
N THR A 190 0.78 -30.69 -1.66
CA THR A 190 2.18 -30.68 -2.09
C THR A 190 2.87 -29.33 -1.82
N GLN A 191 2.20 -28.21 -2.09
CA GLN A 191 2.71 -26.88 -1.78
C GLN A 191 2.82 -26.65 -0.28
N LYS A 192 1.80 -27.04 0.49
CA LYS A 192 1.80 -26.93 1.96
C LYS A 192 2.95 -27.72 2.58
N ASN A 193 3.16 -28.96 2.15
CA ASN A 193 4.27 -29.80 2.62
C ASN A 193 5.64 -29.20 2.32
N ARG A 194 5.85 -28.65 1.11
CA ARG A 194 7.09 -27.92 0.78
C ARG A 194 7.32 -26.72 1.70
N PHE A 195 6.26 -25.96 2.00
CA PHE A 195 6.37 -24.81 2.89
C PHE A 195 6.63 -25.21 4.34
N ARG A 196 6.02 -26.30 4.82
CA ARG A 196 6.31 -26.89 6.15
C ARG A 196 7.77 -27.31 6.26
N MET A 197 8.30 -27.99 5.24
CA MET A 197 9.71 -28.38 5.20
C MET A 197 10.62 -27.16 5.28
N ARG A 198 10.35 -26.10 4.49
CA ARG A 198 11.10 -24.83 4.58
C ARG A 198 11.00 -24.21 5.98
N GLN A 199 9.81 -24.19 6.59
CA GLN A 199 9.61 -23.62 7.92
C GLN A 199 10.36 -24.41 9.00
N SER A 200 10.36 -25.75 8.92
CA SER A 200 11.13 -26.62 9.80
C SER A 200 12.63 -26.31 9.76
N GLN A 201 13.20 -26.13 8.55
CA GLN A 201 14.60 -25.72 8.40
C GLN A 201 14.90 -24.35 9.03
N ILE A 202 13.97 -23.39 8.89
CA ILE A 202 14.09 -22.06 9.51
C ILE A 202 14.05 -22.16 11.04
N ASN A 203 13.13 -22.96 11.59
CA ASN A 203 13.00 -23.17 13.03
C ASN A 203 14.27 -23.82 13.60
N ARG A 204 14.77 -24.89 12.97
CA ARG A 204 16.02 -25.56 13.38
C ARG A 204 17.23 -24.63 13.34
N ALA A 205 17.35 -23.78 12.32
CA ALA A 205 18.43 -22.80 12.26
C ALA A 205 18.33 -21.78 13.41
N ARG A 206 17.11 -21.33 13.75
CA ARG A 206 16.86 -20.41 14.88
C ARG A 206 17.27 -21.02 16.21
N GLU A 207 16.93 -22.29 16.45
CA GLU A 207 17.33 -23.04 17.66
C GLU A 207 18.85 -23.15 17.79
N LEU A 208 19.55 -23.35 16.66
CA LEU A 208 21.01 -23.44 16.61
C LEU A 208 21.73 -22.08 16.63
N GLY A 209 20.99 -20.96 16.77
CA GLY A 209 21.56 -19.60 16.70
C GLY A 209 22.15 -19.24 15.32
N LYS A 210 21.88 -20.03 14.28
CA LYS A 210 22.40 -19.83 12.92
C LYS A 210 21.39 -19.07 12.06
N ASP A 211 21.88 -18.28 11.12
CA ASP A 211 21.03 -17.62 10.13
C ASP A 211 20.66 -18.61 9.01
N HIS A 212 19.36 -18.80 8.78
CA HIS A 212 18.88 -19.53 7.61
C HIS A 212 18.81 -18.62 6.38
N ILE A 213 19.10 -19.15 5.19
CA ILE A 213 19.13 -18.40 3.91
C ILE A 213 17.80 -17.66 3.67
N PHE A 214 16.68 -18.23 4.09
CA PHE A 214 15.34 -17.65 3.94
C PHE A 214 14.89 -16.73 5.09
N LYS A 215 15.66 -16.60 6.18
CA LYS A 215 15.28 -15.78 7.37
C LYS A 215 14.96 -14.34 6.95
N LYS A 216 15.79 -13.76 6.08
CA LYS A 216 15.66 -12.39 5.55
C LYS A 216 14.45 -12.15 4.66
N GLU A 217 13.77 -13.18 4.16
CA GLU A 217 12.60 -13.00 3.29
C GLU A 217 11.31 -12.78 4.07
N PHE A 218 11.28 -13.10 5.36
CA PHE A 218 10.07 -13.12 6.20
C PHE A 218 10.21 -12.41 7.56
N SER A 219 11.42 -11.95 7.90
CA SER A 219 11.74 -11.16 9.11
C SER A 219 11.73 -9.66 8.87
#